data_AF-A0A933GJ95-F1
#
_entry.id   AF-A0A933GJ95-F1
#
_cell.length_a   1.000
_cell.length_b   1.000
_cell.length_c   1.000
_cell.angle_alpha   90.00
_cell.angle_beta   90.00
_cell.angle_gamma   90.00
#
_symmetry.space_group_name_H-M   'P 1'
#
loop_
_entity.id
_entity.type
_entity.pdbx_description
1 polymer ?
#
loop_
_entity_poly.entity_id
_entity_poly.type
_entity_poly.pdbx_seq_one_letter_code
_entity_poly.pdbx_strand_id
1 'polypeptide(L)'
;MRVQGGQNLYGFTVGILMLDTQFPRIVGDMGNAATFDFPVRYHRVIGATPERVVRKGDRDLLPTFIEGARFLEQEGVGAISTNCGFLAKFQRDMAAAVRIPVFTSSLMLVPLVHRMLSPGRAVGILTVDASSLTSEQLSGAGIGPDMPIAIA
;
A
#
# COMPACT_ATOMS: atom_id res chain seq x y z
N MET A 1 -32.79 -8.38 -11.93
CA MET A 1 -31.65 -7.89 -11.13
C MET A 1 -32.04 -7.92 -9.66
N ARG A 2 -31.39 -8.74 -8.82
CA ARG A 2 -31.59 -8.66 -7.36
C ARG A 2 -30.64 -7.60 -6.83
N VAL A 3 -31.18 -6.56 -6.20
CA VAL A 3 -30.39 -5.51 -5.54
C VAL A 3 -30.21 -5.93 -4.08
N GLN A 4 -28.98 -5.93 -3.58
CA GLN A 4 -28.66 -6.27 -2.19
C GLN A 4 -28.30 -5.01 -1.39
N GLY A 5 -29.00 -4.84 -0.27
CA GLY A 5 -28.71 -3.83 0.75
C GLY A 5 -27.52 -4.22 1.64
N GLY A 6 -27.27 -3.46 2.71
CA GLY A 6 -26.30 -3.81 3.76
C GLY A 6 -25.09 -2.89 3.87
N GLN A 7 -24.98 -1.89 3.00
CA GLN A 7 -23.97 -0.84 3.10
C GLN A 7 -24.63 0.53 3.20
N ASN A 8 -24.00 1.45 3.92
CA ASN A 8 -24.49 2.83 4.01
C ASN A 8 -24.08 3.65 2.78
N LEU A 9 -22.95 3.29 2.17
CA LEU A 9 -22.40 3.90 0.96
C LEU A 9 -22.06 2.81 -0.06
N TYR A 10 -22.24 3.10 -1.35
CA TYR A 10 -22.01 2.15 -2.43
C TYR A 10 -21.16 2.76 -3.54
N GLY A 11 -20.51 1.91 -4.33
CA GLY A 11 -19.83 2.30 -5.57
C GLY A 11 -18.34 2.58 -5.44
N PHE A 12 -17.72 2.35 -4.27
CA PHE A 12 -16.27 2.46 -4.11
C PHE A 12 -15.54 1.24 -4.69
N THR A 13 -14.57 1.48 -5.57
CA THR A 13 -13.78 0.42 -6.18
C THR A 13 -12.58 0.05 -5.31
N VAL A 14 -11.81 1.05 -4.88
CA VAL A 14 -10.56 0.87 -4.13
C VAL A 14 -10.58 1.71 -2.86
N GLY A 15 -10.20 1.08 -1.75
CA GLY A 15 -9.88 1.75 -0.50
C GLY A 15 -8.41 2.13 -0.44
N ILE A 16 -8.09 3.33 0.02
CA ILE A 16 -6.70 3.80 0.15
C ILE A 16 -6.43 4.23 1.59
N LEU A 17 -5.48 3.54 2.21
CA LEU A 17 -4.92 3.92 3.52
C LEU A 17 -3.87 5.01 3.32
N MET A 18 -4.15 6.17 3.90
CA MET A 18 -3.33 7.37 3.77
C MET A 18 -2.53 7.59 5.05
N LEU A 19 -1.21 7.78 4.91
CA LEU A 19 -0.36 8.29 5.99
C LEU A 19 -0.87 9.65 6.50
N ASP A 20 -0.68 9.91 7.78
CA ASP A 20 -1.06 11.17 8.43
C ASP A 20 -0.07 12.27 8.02
N THR A 21 -0.41 12.93 6.92
CA THR A 21 0.45 13.89 6.23
C THR A 21 -0.38 15.07 5.72
N GLN A 22 0.22 16.25 5.74
CA GLN A 22 -0.44 17.50 5.32
C GLN A 22 0.49 18.24 4.36
N PHE A 23 0.27 18.02 3.07
CA PHE A 23 0.94 18.75 1.99
C PHE A 23 0.01 18.83 0.78
N PRO A 24 0.23 19.77 -0.17
CA PRO A 24 -0.63 19.93 -1.33
C PRO A 24 -0.77 18.62 -2.12
N ARG A 25 -2.02 18.19 -2.33
CA ARG A 25 -2.39 17.01 -3.11
C ARG A 25 -2.81 17.48 -4.50
N ILE A 26 -1.86 17.61 -5.41
CA ILE A 26 -2.16 17.96 -6.82
C ILE A 26 -2.92 16.81 -7.50
N VAL A 27 -3.64 17.10 -8.59
CA VAL A 27 -4.22 16.04 -9.43
C VAL A 27 -3.08 15.17 -9.96
N GLY A 28 -3.19 13.85 -9.78
CA GLY A 28 -2.12 12.88 -9.99
C GLY A 28 -1.54 12.32 -8.69
N ASP A 29 -1.69 13.03 -7.56
CA ASP A 29 -1.37 12.47 -6.24
C ASP A 29 -2.51 11.55 -5.79
N MET A 30 -2.15 10.38 -5.27
CA MET A 30 -3.10 9.37 -4.80
C MET A 30 -4.16 9.93 -3.82
N GLY A 31 -3.80 10.89 -2.97
CA GLY A 31 -4.68 11.52 -1.99
C GLY A 31 -5.60 12.61 -2.53
N ASN A 32 -5.55 12.91 -3.83
CA ASN A 32 -6.50 13.83 -4.48
C ASN A 32 -7.67 13.03 -5.08
N ALA A 33 -8.90 13.42 -4.75
CA ALA A 33 -10.12 12.73 -5.18
C ALA A 33 -10.37 12.76 -6.70
N ALA A 34 -9.69 13.64 -7.45
CA ALA A 34 -9.77 13.73 -8.90
C ALA A 34 -8.65 12.96 -9.64
N THR A 35 -7.76 12.26 -8.92
CA THR A 35 -6.64 11.52 -9.52
C THR A 35 -7.09 10.27 -10.27
N PHE A 36 -8.13 9.60 -9.78
CA PHE A 36 -8.62 8.35 -10.36
C PHE A 36 -9.94 8.58 -11.09
N ASP A 37 -10.11 7.89 -12.22
CA ASP A 37 -11.34 7.88 -13.02
C ASP A 37 -12.40 6.91 -12.48
N PHE A 38 -12.13 6.31 -11.32
CA PHE A 38 -13.04 5.45 -10.56
C PHE A 38 -13.17 5.92 -9.10
N PRO A 39 -14.27 5.59 -8.40
CA PRO A 39 -14.49 6.05 -7.04
C PRO A 39 -13.53 5.38 -6.04
N VAL A 40 -12.86 6.21 -5.24
CA VAL A 40 -11.91 5.79 -4.20
C VAL A 40 -12.42 6.18 -2.81
N ARG A 41 -12.26 5.27 -1.84
CA ARG A 41 -12.53 5.54 -0.42
C ARG A 41 -11.23 5.74 0.34
N TYR A 42 -10.97 6.94 0.80
CA TYR A 42 -9.79 7.24 1.62
C TYR A 42 -10.03 6.95 3.10
N HIS A 43 -9.02 6.42 3.77
CA HIS A 43 -8.96 6.34 5.22
C HIS A 43 -7.59 6.81 5.71
N ARG A 44 -7.57 7.89 6.50
CA ARG A 44 -6.34 8.41 7.10
C ARG A 44 -6.00 7.64 8.37
N VAL A 45 -4.81 7.06 8.41
CA VAL A 45 -4.28 6.34 9.58
C VAL A 45 -3.62 7.34 10.52
N ILE A 46 -4.37 7.83 11.51
CA ILE A 46 -3.93 8.88 12.43
C ILE A 46 -2.65 8.46 13.15
N GLY A 47 -1.66 9.36 13.20
CA GLY A 47 -0.37 9.11 13.85
C GLY A 47 0.63 8.29 13.02
N ALA A 48 0.26 7.80 11.82
CA ALA A 48 1.18 7.17 10.88
C ALA A 48 1.93 8.23 10.05
N THR A 49 2.84 8.95 10.69
CA THR A 49 3.66 9.99 10.04
C THR A 49 4.83 9.37 9.25
N PRO A 50 5.41 10.09 8.27
CA PRO A 50 6.58 9.61 7.53
C PRO A 50 7.77 9.27 8.43
N GLU A 51 7.96 10.03 9.52
CA GLU A 51 9.00 9.76 10.51
C GLU A 51 8.82 8.38 11.16
N ARG A 52 7.61 8.05 11.61
CA ARG A 52 7.34 6.75 12.23
C ARG A 52 7.38 5.61 11.22
N VAL A 53 6.78 5.80 10.04
CA VAL A 53 6.63 4.74 9.03
C VAL A 53 7.94 4.46 8.30
N VAL A 54 8.60 5.51 7.81
CA VAL A 54 9.79 5.39 6.95
C VAL A 54 11.05 5.32 7.82
N ARG A 55 11.33 6.36 8.60
CA ARG A 55 12.61 6.50 9.31
C ARG A 55 12.76 5.54 10.50
N LYS A 56 11.70 5.38 11.29
CA LYS A 56 11.71 4.51 12.49
C LYS A 56 11.30 3.07 12.21
N GLY A 57 10.69 2.80 11.06
CA GLY A 57 10.17 1.49 10.76
C GLY A 57 9.17 0.97 11.82
N ASP A 58 8.41 1.86 12.45
CA ASP A 58 7.59 1.58 13.63
C ASP A 58 6.55 0.46 13.36
N ARG A 59 6.69 -0.68 14.06
CA ARG A 59 5.78 -1.82 13.95
C ARG A 59 4.52 -1.67 14.81
N ASP A 60 4.52 -0.76 15.78
CA ASP A 60 3.36 -0.51 16.65
C ASP A 60 2.20 0.16 15.89
N LEU A 61 2.45 0.60 14.66
CA LEU A 61 1.43 1.11 13.74
C LEU A 61 0.59 0.01 13.08
N LEU A 62 1.07 -1.25 13.06
CA LEU A 62 0.37 -2.35 12.36
C LEU A 62 -1.09 -2.50 12.80
N PRO A 63 -1.44 -2.49 14.12
CA PRO A 63 -2.84 -2.57 14.54
C PRO A 63 -3.71 -1.46 13.95
N THR A 64 -3.21 -0.22 13.87
CA THR A 64 -3.95 0.92 13.31
C THR A 64 -4.14 0.78 11.80
N PHE A 65 -3.15 0.23 11.07
CA PHE A 65 -3.33 -0.10 9.66
C PHE A 65 -4.34 -1.22 9.43
N ILE A 66 -4.36 -2.24 10.29
CA ILE A 66 -5.36 -3.32 10.25
C ILE A 66 -6.76 -2.78 10.54
N GLU A 67 -6.90 -1.89 11.52
CA GLU A 67 -8.18 -1.23 11.82
C GLU A 67 -8.69 -0.43 10.61
N GLY A 68 -7.83 0.38 9.99
CA GLY A 68 -8.19 1.12 8.79
C GLY A 68 -8.55 0.21 7.60
N ALA A 69 -7.84 -0.91 7.44
CA ALA A 69 -8.15 -1.90 6.40
C ALA A 69 -9.54 -2.52 6.61
N ARG A 70 -9.86 -2.92 7.85
CA ARG A 70 -11.18 -3.45 8.20
C ARG A 70 -12.29 -2.43 8.03
N PHE A 71 -12.03 -1.17 8.37
CA PHE A 71 -12.97 -0.08 8.11
C PHE A 71 -13.27 0.05 6.61
N LEU A 72 -12.24 0.06 5.75
CA LEU A 72 -12.43 0.15 4.30
C LEU A 72 -13.16 -1.08 3.73
N GLU A 73 -12.85 -2.29 4.21
CA GLU A 73 -13.60 -3.50 3.85
C GLU A 73 -15.08 -3.38 4.24
N GLN A 74 -15.36 -2.88 5.44
CA GLN A 74 -16.74 -2.65 5.90
C GLN A 74 -17.45 -1.62 5.03
N GLU A 75 -16.77 -0.60 4.51
CA GLU A 75 -17.31 0.39 3.58
C GLU A 75 -17.52 -0.16 2.14
N GLY A 76 -17.26 -1.45 1.92
CA GLY A 76 -17.62 -2.15 0.68
C GLY A 76 -16.64 -1.96 -0.47
N VAL A 77 -15.39 -1.55 -0.22
CA VAL A 77 -14.36 -1.46 -1.27
C VAL A 77 -13.99 -2.86 -1.79
N GLY A 78 -13.63 -2.96 -3.07
CA GLY A 78 -13.25 -4.23 -3.70
C GLY A 78 -11.79 -4.64 -3.45
N ALA A 79 -10.90 -3.68 -3.17
CA ALA A 79 -9.51 -3.90 -2.84
C ALA A 79 -8.96 -2.73 -2.00
N ILE A 80 -7.85 -2.95 -1.29
CA ILE A 80 -7.18 -1.94 -0.47
C ILE A 80 -5.77 -1.70 -0.99
N SER A 81 -5.36 -0.44 -1.06
CA SER A 81 -3.97 -0.04 -1.25
C SER A 81 -3.53 1.01 -0.23
N THR A 82 -2.27 1.43 -0.29
CA THR A 82 -1.72 2.45 0.60
C THR A 82 -0.91 3.47 -0.19
N ASN A 83 -0.69 4.65 0.37
CA ASN A 83 0.09 5.71 -0.27
C ASN A 83 1.60 5.69 0.06
N CYS A 84 2.12 4.66 0.75
CA CYS A 84 3.54 4.61 1.13
C CYS A 84 4.16 3.23 0.90
N GLY A 85 5.19 3.17 0.04
CA GLY A 85 5.84 1.91 -0.32
C GLY A 85 6.55 1.17 0.84
N PHE A 86 6.89 1.86 1.93
CA PHE A 86 7.53 1.27 3.12
C PHE A 86 6.57 0.43 3.97
N LEU A 87 5.27 0.47 3.66
CA LEU A 87 4.27 -0.41 4.27
C LEU A 87 4.32 -1.85 3.73
N ALA A 88 5.20 -2.14 2.77
CA ALA A 88 5.45 -3.49 2.26
C ALA A 88 5.66 -4.54 3.36
N LYS A 89 6.35 -4.18 4.45
CA LYS A 89 6.56 -5.06 5.61
C LYS A 89 5.27 -5.56 6.27
N PHE A 90 4.16 -4.84 6.12
CA PHE A 90 2.86 -5.18 6.69
C PHE A 90 1.96 -5.95 5.72
N GLN A 91 2.42 -6.22 4.49
CA GLN A 91 1.63 -6.84 3.44
C GLN A 91 0.93 -8.13 3.91
N ARG A 92 1.68 -9.05 4.51
CA ARG A 92 1.16 -10.35 4.95
C ARG A 92 0.10 -10.19 6.05
N ASP A 93 0.41 -9.39 7.06
CA ASP A 93 -0.45 -9.22 8.24
C ASP A 93 -1.75 -8.49 7.87
N MET A 94 -1.67 -7.47 7.02
CA MET A 94 -2.86 -6.75 6.55
C MET A 94 -3.72 -7.60 5.63
N ALA A 95 -3.12 -8.36 4.70
CA ALA A 95 -3.86 -9.25 3.82
C ALA A 95 -4.57 -10.37 4.59
N ALA A 96 -3.98 -10.86 5.69
CA ALA A 96 -4.61 -11.86 6.55
C ALA A 96 -5.77 -11.30 7.41
N ALA A 97 -5.86 -9.97 7.56
CA ALA A 97 -6.82 -9.34 8.48
C ALA A 97 -8.17 -8.98 7.86
N VAL A 98 -8.30 -9.10 6.53
CA VAL A 98 -9.50 -8.76 5.72
C VAL A 98 -9.76 -9.85 4.67
N ARG A 99 -10.94 -9.84 4.03
CA ARG A 99 -11.30 -10.86 3.00
C ARG A 99 -11.13 -10.39 1.56
N ILE A 100 -10.72 -9.14 1.36
CA ILE A 100 -10.48 -8.53 0.05
C ILE A 100 -8.98 -8.36 -0.22
N PRO A 101 -8.55 -8.26 -1.50
CA PRO A 101 -7.15 -8.06 -1.83
C PRO A 101 -6.55 -6.80 -1.21
N VAL A 102 -5.31 -6.91 -0.72
CA VAL A 102 -4.53 -5.80 -0.15
C VAL A 102 -3.22 -5.67 -0.92
N PHE A 103 -2.86 -4.44 -1.29
CA PHE A 103 -1.61 -4.10 -1.97
C PHE A 103 -0.94 -2.94 -1.25
N THR A 104 -0.03 -3.25 -0.33
CA THR A 104 0.59 -2.24 0.52
C THR A 104 1.63 -1.39 -0.20
N SER A 105 2.24 -1.88 -1.29
CA SER A 105 3.36 -1.19 -1.92
C SER A 105 3.48 -1.52 -3.41
N SER A 106 3.94 -0.54 -4.19
CA SER A 106 4.36 -0.75 -5.58
C SER A 106 5.56 -1.71 -5.70
N LEU A 107 6.34 -1.88 -4.62
CA LEU A 107 7.44 -2.86 -4.57
C LEU A 107 6.97 -4.30 -4.82
N MET A 108 5.69 -4.60 -4.57
CA MET A 108 5.12 -5.91 -4.86
C MET A 108 5.09 -6.24 -6.37
N LEU A 109 5.32 -5.25 -7.23
CA LEU A 109 5.48 -5.46 -8.68
C LEU A 109 6.87 -6.00 -9.04
N VAL A 110 7.87 -5.90 -8.15
CA VAL A 110 9.25 -6.30 -8.44
C VAL A 110 9.36 -7.77 -8.88
N PRO A 111 8.71 -8.77 -8.23
CA PRO A 111 8.76 -10.15 -8.70
C PRO A 111 8.16 -10.35 -10.09
N LEU A 112 7.15 -9.57 -10.46
CA LEU A 112 6.58 -9.60 -11.81
C LEU A 112 7.57 -9.02 -12.82
N VAL A 113 8.09 -7.82 -12.55
CA VAL A 113 9.06 -7.15 -13.43
C VAL A 113 10.31 -8.00 -13.61
N HIS A 114 10.85 -8.57 -12.53
CA HIS A 114 12.02 -9.46 -12.58
C HIS A 114 11.83 -10.61 -13.58
N ARG A 115 10.66 -11.26 -13.58
CA ARG A 115 10.36 -12.38 -14.50
C ARG A 115 10.29 -11.97 -15.97
N MET A 116 10.14 -10.67 -16.26
CA MET A 116 10.09 -10.15 -17.62
C MET A 116 11.48 -9.78 -18.17
N LEU A 117 12.50 -9.71 -17.30
CA LEU A 117 13.84 -9.31 -17.70
C LEU A 117 14.67 -10.50 -18.19
N SER A 118 15.62 -10.21 -19.09
CA SER A 118 16.65 -11.18 -19.49
C SER A 118 17.48 -11.63 -18.27
N PRO A 119 18.03 -12.86 -18.27
CA PRO A 119 18.90 -13.34 -17.19
C PRO A 119 20.03 -12.37 -16.85
N GLY A 120 20.29 -12.16 -15.56
CA GLY A 120 21.34 -11.27 -15.05
C GLY A 120 21.00 -9.78 -15.02
N ARG A 121 19.77 -9.39 -15.39
CA ARG A 121 19.29 -8.00 -15.27
C ARG A 121 18.65 -7.76 -13.91
N ALA A 122 18.79 -6.52 -13.42
CA ALA A 122 18.21 -6.10 -12.15
C ALA A 122 16.97 -5.21 -12.33
N VAL A 123 16.06 -5.26 -11.35
CA VAL A 123 14.94 -4.32 -11.24
C VAL A 123 15.43 -3.04 -10.55
N GLY A 124 15.25 -1.88 -11.19
CA GLY A 124 15.55 -0.58 -10.61
C GLY A 124 14.45 -0.10 -9.66
N ILE A 125 14.83 0.36 -8.47
CA ILE A 125 13.93 0.90 -7.44
C ILE A 125 14.41 2.33 -7.13
N LEU A 126 13.54 3.31 -7.38
CA LEU A 126 13.75 4.69 -6.96
C LEU A 126 13.00 4.94 -5.66
N THR A 127 13.70 5.40 -4.62
CA THR A 127 13.12 5.59 -3.29
C THR A 127 13.54 6.90 -2.66
N VAL A 128 12.68 7.42 -1.76
CA VAL A 128 12.99 8.60 -0.94
C VAL A 128 14.07 8.30 0.12
N ASP A 129 14.24 7.03 0.47
CA ASP A 129 15.21 6.60 1.47
C ASP A 129 15.67 5.16 1.22
N ALA A 130 16.85 5.00 0.60
CA ALA A 130 17.46 3.70 0.36
C ALA A 130 17.85 2.99 1.66
N SER A 131 18.24 3.72 2.70
CA SER A 131 18.68 3.14 3.98
C SER A 131 17.53 2.48 4.76
N SER A 132 16.30 2.97 4.54
CA SER A 132 15.09 2.42 5.19
C SER A 132 14.47 1.24 4.42
N LEU A 133 14.97 0.89 3.22
CA LEU A 133 14.56 -0.31 2.48
C LEU A 133 15.34 -1.54 2.97
N THR A 134 15.01 -1.99 4.18
CA THR A 134 15.66 -3.15 4.79
C THR A 134 15.10 -4.46 4.23
N SER A 135 15.70 -5.59 4.66
CA SER A 135 15.21 -6.93 4.34
C SER A 135 13.73 -7.15 4.72
N GLU A 136 13.22 -6.44 5.72
CA GLU A 136 11.82 -6.51 6.14
C GLU A 136 10.86 -5.95 5.07
N GLN A 137 11.16 -4.77 4.51
CA GLN A 137 10.36 -4.17 3.44
C GLN A 137 10.44 -5.00 2.16
N LEU A 138 11.66 -5.45 1.81
CA LEU A 138 11.89 -6.24 0.60
C LEU A 138 11.16 -7.59 0.67
N SER A 139 11.33 -8.34 1.75
CA SER A 139 10.64 -9.63 1.95
C SER A 139 9.13 -9.48 2.04
N GLY A 140 8.63 -8.41 2.67
CA GLY A 140 7.20 -8.07 2.69
C GLY A 140 6.62 -7.82 1.31
N ALA A 141 7.42 -7.29 0.38
CA ALA A 141 7.06 -7.15 -1.03
C ALA A 141 7.26 -8.43 -1.88
N GLY A 142 7.75 -9.53 -1.28
CA GLY A 142 8.07 -10.76 -1.99
C GLY A 142 9.38 -10.72 -2.77
N ILE A 143 10.27 -9.77 -2.45
CA ILE A 143 11.58 -9.63 -3.08
C ILE A 143 12.57 -10.53 -2.33
N GLY A 144 12.96 -11.62 -2.99
CA GLY A 144 13.92 -12.60 -2.46
C GLY A 144 15.38 -12.20 -2.70
N PRO A 145 16.34 -12.86 -2.03
CA PRO A 145 17.78 -12.61 -2.20
C PRO A 145 18.30 -13.01 -3.59
N ASP A 146 17.55 -13.82 -4.33
CA ASP A 146 17.84 -14.28 -5.69
C ASP A 146 17.39 -13.30 -6.77
N MET A 147 16.66 -12.23 -6.41
CA MET A 147 16.18 -11.21 -7.34
C MET A 147 17.15 -10.01 -7.35
N PRO A 148 17.93 -9.80 -8.43
CA PRO A 148 18.82 -8.65 -8.48
C PRO A 148 18.02 -7.35 -8.51
N ILE A 149 18.34 -6.43 -7.60
CA ILE A 149 17.75 -5.09 -7.51
C ILE A 149 18.85 -4.02 -7.50
N ALA A 150 18.54 -2.86 -8.05
CA ALA A 150 19.36 -1.66 -7.95
C ALA A 150 18.53 -0.57 -7.28
N ILE A 151 18.99 -0.01 -6.15
CA ILE A 151 18.27 0.98 -5.36
C ILE A 151 18.97 2.33 -5.52
N ALA A 152 18.20 3.37 -5.87
CA ALA A 152 18.65 4.76 -5.95
C ALA A 152 17.70 5.70 -5.20
#